data_AF-A0A5A7RNJ6-F1
#
_entry.id   AF-A0A5A7RNJ6-F1
#
_cell.length_a   1.000
_cell.length_b   1.000
_cell.length_c   1.000
_cell.angle_alpha   90.00
_cell.angle_beta   90.00
_cell.angle_gamma   90.00
#
_symmetry.space_group_name_H-M   'P 1'
#
loop_
_entity.id
_entity.type
_entity.pdbx_description
1 polymer ?
#
loop_
_entity_poly.entity_id
_entity_poly.type
_entity_poly.pdbx_seq_one_letter_code
_entity_poly.pdbx_strand_id
1 'polypeptide(L)'
;MKIDTSIKIKVNSGVYPPSEDSYLLIECIDIGKEKVLEIGTGTGIIALHAAKSGADDVTAVDKNQKAVKNARENAEKNGINIDIKQSDLFSNVDGMFDVIIFNPPYLPSDKMEEAWEGGEEGIEITKKFLEDAARHLNPGGRIYIVLSTL
;
A
#
# COMPACT_ATOMS: atom_id res chain seq x y z
N MET A 1 -10.86 -8.72 3.09
CA MET A 1 -10.00 -9.89 3.26
C MET A 1 -10.12 -10.28 4.71
N LYS A 2 -9.53 -11.39 5.14
CA LYS A 2 -9.47 -11.69 6.57
C LYS A 2 -8.08 -11.40 7.08
N ILE A 3 -7.97 -10.80 8.26
CA ILE A 3 -6.69 -10.62 8.94
C ILE A 3 -6.12 -12.01 9.24
N ASP A 4 -4.96 -12.31 8.66
CA ASP A 4 -4.25 -13.58 8.85
C ASP A 4 -3.17 -13.39 9.91
N THR A 5 -3.44 -13.85 11.12
CA THR A 5 -2.51 -13.75 12.27
C THR A 5 -1.27 -14.62 12.14
N SER A 6 -1.20 -15.48 11.11
CA SER A 6 0.02 -16.22 10.76
C SER A 6 1.06 -15.32 10.10
N ILE A 7 0.66 -14.22 9.44
CA ILE A 7 1.59 -13.26 8.84
C ILE A 7 2.40 -12.56 9.93
N LYS A 8 3.73 -12.67 9.86
CA LYS A 8 4.66 -12.06 10.82
C LYS A 8 5.27 -10.80 10.23
N ILE A 9 4.97 -9.65 10.83
CA ILE A 9 5.53 -8.36 10.44
C ILE A 9 6.67 -7.96 11.38
N LYS A 10 7.78 -7.56 10.79
CA LYS A 10 8.86 -6.79 11.42
C LYS A 10 8.70 -5.33 10.98
N VAL A 11 8.86 -4.40 11.90
CA VAL A 11 8.88 -2.96 11.60
C VAL A 11 10.32 -2.45 11.78
N ASN A 12 10.91 -1.95 10.70
CA ASN A 12 12.24 -1.34 10.70
C ASN A 12 12.13 0.14 11.11
N SER A 13 13.22 0.69 11.66
CA SER A 13 13.29 2.11 12.01
C SER A 13 13.07 3.01 10.79
N GLY A 14 12.20 4.02 10.92
CA GLY A 14 11.82 4.94 9.85
C GLY A 14 10.82 4.37 8.84
N VAL A 15 10.10 3.30 9.21
CA VAL A 15 8.96 2.75 8.46
C VAL A 15 7.72 2.84 9.34
N TYR A 16 6.61 3.27 8.75
CA TYR A 16 5.33 3.39 9.45
C TYR A 16 4.86 2.01 9.96
N PRO A 17 4.58 1.85 11.27
CA PRO A 17 4.06 0.60 11.81
C PRO A 17 2.60 0.39 11.38
N PRO A 18 2.18 -0.83 10.99
CA PRO A 18 0.77 -1.12 10.75
C PRO A 18 -0.10 -0.67 11.92
N SER A 19 -1.14 0.09 11.61
CA SER A 19 -2.04 0.69 12.60
C SER A 19 -3.49 0.33 12.29
N GLU A 20 -4.44 0.85 13.08
CA GLU A 20 -5.88 0.54 12.95
C GLU A 20 -6.41 0.74 11.53
N ASP A 21 -5.93 1.79 10.84
CA ASP A 21 -6.25 2.10 9.43
C ASP A 21 -5.84 0.98 8.45
N SER A 22 -4.68 0.38 8.69
CA SER A 22 -4.09 -0.68 7.88
C SER A 22 -4.93 -1.96 8.02
N TYR A 23 -5.37 -2.28 9.24
CA TYR A 23 -6.23 -3.42 9.50
C TYR A 23 -7.65 -3.19 8.98
N LEU A 24 -8.18 -1.98 9.12
CA LEU A 24 -9.46 -1.60 8.54
C LEU A 24 -9.48 -1.82 7.03
N LEU A 25 -8.44 -1.38 6.31
CA LEU A 25 -8.31 -1.66 4.88
C LEU A 25 -8.34 -3.16 4.58
N ILE A 26 -7.54 -3.95 5.31
CA ILE A 26 -7.49 -5.41 5.11
C ILE A 26 -8.89 -6.03 5.22
N GLU A 27 -9.69 -5.60 6.20
CA GLU A 27 -11.04 -6.12 6.38
C GLU A 27 -12.00 -5.68 5.26
N CYS A 28 -11.90 -4.43 4.79
CA CYS A 28 -12.77 -3.87 3.75
C CYS A 28 -12.48 -4.36 2.32
N ILE A 29 -11.23 -4.71 2.02
CA ILE A 29 -10.81 -5.07 0.66
C ILE A 29 -11.28 -6.49 0.34
N ASP A 30 -12.19 -6.72 -0.61
CA ASP A 30 -12.42 -8.08 -1.11
C ASP A 30 -11.43 -8.37 -2.25
N ILE A 31 -10.78 -9.54 -2.28
CA ILE A 31 -9.81 -9.92 -3.32
C ILE A 31 -10.07 -11.37 -3.73
N GLY A 32 -10.15 -11.58 -5.05
CA GLY A 32 -10.13 -12.89 -5.69
C GLY A 32 -8.84 -13.12 -6.47
N LYS A 33 -8.95 -13.81 -7.60
CA LYS A 33 -7.85 -13.99 -8.57
C LYS A 33 -7.68 -12.74 -9.43
N GLU A 34 -6.99 -11.77 -8.88
CA GLU A 34 -6.90 -10.40 -9.40
C GLU A 34 -5.46 -9.88 -9.36
N LYS A 35 -5.16 -8.91 -10.22
CA LYS A 35 -3.92 -8.13 -10.17
C LYS A 35 -4.08 -6.96 -9.20
N VAL A 36 -3.24 -6.91 -8.19
CA VAL A 36 -3.33 -5.94 -7.09
C VAL A 36 -2.10 -5.04 -7.09
N LEU A 37 -2.33 -3.73 -6.96
CA LEU A 37 -1.30 -2.73 -6.72
C LEU A 37 -1.51 -2.10 -5.34
N GLU A 38 -0.50 -2.10 -4.49
CA GLU A 38 -0.45 -1.28 -3.28
C GLU A 38 0.53 -0.12 -3.48
N ILE A 39 0.04 1.12 -3.36
CA ILE A 39 0.87 2.33 -3.31
C ILE A 39 1.18 2.65 -1.83
N GLY A 40 2.44 2.99 -1.51
CA GLY A 40 2.85 3.32 -0.15
C GLY A 40 2.90 2.11 0.78
N THR A 41 3.46 0.98 0.32
CA THR A 41 3.33 -0.31 1.00
C THR A 41 3.92 -0.37 2.42
N GLY A 42 4.86 0.51 2.79
CA GLY A 42 5.41 0.55 4.14
C GLY A 42 6.07 -0.77 4.55
N THR A 43 5.41 -1.51 5.44
CA THR A 43 5.88 -2.84 5.90
C THR A 43 5.47 -4.00 4.98
N GLY A 44 4.61 -3.76 3.98
CA GLY A 44 4.04 -4.80 3.13
C GLY A 44 2.79 -5.45 3.69
N ILE A 45 2.26 -5.03 4.85
CA ILE A 45 1.21 -5.79 5.53
C ILE A 45 -0.02 -6.01 4.66
N ILE A 46 -0.49 -5.01 3.91
CA ILE A 46 -1.70 -5.14 3.09
C ILE A 46 -1.40 -5.99 1.84
N ALA A 47 -0.31 -5.72 1.12
CA ALA A 47 0.11 -6.55 -0.02
C ALA A 47 0.31 -8.03 0.34
N LEU A 48 0.87 -8.33 1.51
CA LEU A 48 1.05 -9.71 1.97
C LEU A 48 -0.29 -10.39 2.27
N HIS A 49 -1.25 -9.66 2.84
CA HIS A 49 -2.62 -10.17 3.01
C HIS A 49 -3.33 -10.37 1.67
N ALA A 50 -3.13 -9.48 0.70
CA ALA A 50 -3.66 -9.62 -0.66
C ALA A 50 -3.16 -10.91 -1.32
N ALA A 51 -1.85 -11.15 -1.28
CA ALA A 51 -1.26 -12.37 -1.82
C ALA A 51 -1.80 -13.62 -1.12
N LYS A 52 -1.88 -13.61 0.22
CA LYS A 52 -2.45 -14.72 1.01
C LYS A 52 -3.93 -14.97 0.77
N SER A 53 -4.68 -13.93 0.40
CA SER A 53 -6.11 -14.00 0.11
C SER A 53 -6.43 -14.52 -1.28
N GLY A 54 -5.42 -14.77 -2.12
CA GLY A 54 -5.58 -15.43 -3.42
C GLY A 54 -5.45 -14.52 -4.64
N ALA A 55 -4.89 -13.31 -4.47
CA ALA A 55 -4.49 -12.46 -5.59
C ALA A 55 -3.58 -13.25 -6.56
N ASP A 56 -3.78 -13.07 -7.87
CA ASP A 56 -3.00 -13.73 -8.90
C ASP A 56 -1.60 -13.09 -9.03
N ASP A 57 -1.53 -11.77 -8.86
CA ASP A 57 -0.30 -10.99 -8.89
C ASP A 57 -0.42 -9.79 -7.96
N VAL A 58 0.64 -9.47 -7.23
CA VAL A 58 0.66 -8.34 -6.29
C VAL A 58 1.93 -7.55 -6.54
N THR A 59 1.75 -6.28 -6.88
CA THR A 59 2.80 -5.27 -6.93
C THR A 59 2.65 -4.33 -5.74
N ALA A 60 3.73 -4.11 -5.01
CA ALA A 60 3.77 -3.24 -3.84
C ALA A 60 4.88 -2.21 -4.02
N VAL A 61 4.54 -0.92 -3.95
CA VAL A 61 5.50 0.16 -4.19
C VAL A 61 5.55 1.16 -3.06
N ASP A 62 6.72 1.76 -2.86
CA ASP A 62 6.91 2.85 -1.89
C ASP A 62 8.00 3.81 -2.38
N LYS A 63 7.87 5.09 -2.03
CA LYS A 63 8.89 6.11 -2.34
C LYS A 63 10.14 5.91 -1.48
N ASN A 64 9.97 5.42 -0.25
CA ASN A 64 11.01 5.26 0.74
C ASN A 64 11.70 3.90 0.59
N GLN A 65 12.99 3.92 0.21
CA GLN A 65 13.77 2.70 0.05
C GLN A 65 13.86 1.84 1.33
N LYS A 66 13.72 2.43 2.53
CA LYS A 66 13.67 1.67 3.79
C LYS A 66 12.38 0.84 3.90
N ALA A 67 11.25 1.39 3.45
CA ALA A 67 9.97 0.69 3.39
C ALA A 67 10.04 -0.46 2.36
N VAL A 68 10.54 -0.19 1.16
CA VAL A 68 10.79 -1.22 0.12
C VAL A 68 11.62 -2.39 0.69
N LYS A 69 12.71 -2.08 1.40
CA LYS A 69 13.54 -3.12 2.05
C LYS A 69 12.75 -3.86 3.14
N ASN A 70 12.00 -3.16 3.98
CA ASN A 70 11.22 -3.78 5.05
C ASN A 70 10.13 -4.70 4.50
N ALA A 71 9.41 -4.28 3.46
CA ALA A 71 8.41 -5.10 2.78
C ALA A 71 9.02 -6.39 2.22
N ARG A 72 10.20 -6.31 1.58
CA ARG A 72 10.93 -7.51 1.11
C ARG A 72 11.32 -8.45 2.24
N GLU A 73 11.90 -7.91 3.33
CA GLU A 73 12.24 -8.72 4.51
C GLU A 73 11.00 -9.44 5.08
N ASN A 74 9.84 -8.78 5.10
CA ASN A 74 8.59 -9.39 5.56
C ASN A 74 8.04 -10.42 4.56
N ALA A 75 8.11 -10.17 3.26
CA ALA A 75 7.72 -11.12 2.23
C ALA A 75 8.54 -12.42 2.32
N GLU A 76 9.86 -12.29 2.39
CA GLU A 76 10.80 -13.41 2.59
C GLU A 76 10.50 -14.19 3.87
N LYS A 77 10.29 -13.48 4.99
CA LYS A 77 9.98 -14.09 6.29
C LYS A 77 8.70 -14.92 6.28
N ASN A 78 7.73 -14.55 5.45
CA ASN A 78 6.46 -15.25 5.34
C ASN A 78 6.41 -16.24 4.17
N GLY A 79 7.50 -16.37 3.38
CA GLY A 79 7.54 -17.21 2.19
C GLY A 79 6.52 -16.77 1.12
N ILE A 80 6.19 -15.48 1.07
CA ILE A 80 5.21 -14.91 0.15
C ILE A 80 5.97 -14.21 -0.98
N ASN A 81 5.66 -14.57 -2.23
CA ASN A 81 6.28 -13.99 -3.41
C ASN A 81 5.37 -12.90 -4.00
N ILE A 82 5.85 -11.65 -4.02
CA ILE A 82 5.18 -10.47 -4.58
C ILE A 82 6.22 -9.55 -5.23
N ASP A 83 5.84 -8.74 -6.21
CA ASP A 83 6.74 -7.73 -6.79
C ASP A 83 6.81 -6.52 -5.85
N ILE A 84 8.02 -6.18 -5.41
CA ILE A 84 8.26 -5.06 -4.49
C ILE A 84 9.32 -4.14 -5.09
N LYS A 85 8.96 -2.89 -5.37
CA LYS A 85 9.87 -1.93 -6.00
C LYS A 85 9.71 -0.50 -5.47
N GLN A 86 10.77 0.29 -5.64
CA GLN A 86 10.73 1.71 -5.31
C GLN A 86 9.98 2.46 -6.41
N SER A 87 9.02 3.29 -6.00
CA SER A 87 8.25 4.16 -6.91
C SER A 87 7.72 5.36 -6.12
N ASP A 88 7.84 6.56 -6.68
CA ASP A 88 7.04 7.69 -6.23
C ASP A 88 5.67 7.61 -6.93
N LEU A 89 4.63 7.26 -6.18
CA LEU A 89 3.30 6.92 -6.72
C LEU A 89 3.42 5.94 -7.91
N PHE A 90 2.98 6.36 -9.10
CA PHE A 90 2.96 5.55 -10.32
C PHE A 90 4.23 5.66 -11.19
N SER A 91 5.23 6.45 -10.79
CA SER A 91 6.42 6.75 -11.63
C SER A 91 7.22 5.53 -12.11
N ASN A 92 7.15 4.41 -11.39
CA ASN A 92 7.77 3.14 -11.75
C ASN A 92 6.77 1.98 -11.70
N VAL A 93 5.50 2.27 -11.99
CA VAL A 93 4.40 1.30 -12.06
C VAL A 93 4.01 1.11 -13.52
N ASP A 94 4.09 -0.14 -13.98
CA ASP A 94 3.72 -0.52 -15.34
C ASP A 94 2.46 -1.38 -15.32
N GLY A 95 1.66 -1.27 -16.38
CA GLY A 95 0.48 -2.10 -16.57
C GLY A 95 -0.77 -1.61 -15.85
N MET A 96 -1.78 -2.49 -15.85
CA MET A 96 -3.12 -2.23 -15.34
C MET A 96 -3.49 -3.29 -14.29
N PHE A 97 -4.25 -2.86 -13.29
CA PHE A 97 -4.60 -3.62 -12.10
C PHE A 97 -6.12 -3.66 -11.92
N ASP A 98 -6.61 -4.74 -11.31
CA ASP A 98 -8.03 -4.91 -10.97
C ASP A 98 -8.35 -4.22 -9.64
N VAL A 99 -7.35 -4.17 -8.74
CA VAL A 99 -7.46 -3.52 -7.44
C VAL A 99 -6.25 -2.62 -7.21
N ILE A 100 -6.48 -1.34 -6.93
CA ILE A 100 -5.44 -0.41 -6.48
C ILE A 100 -5.76 -0.02 -5.04
N ILE A 101 -4.78 -0.13 -4.14
CA ILE A 101 -4.91 0.14 -2.71
C ILE A 101 -3.96 1.27 -2.36
N PHE A 102 -4.44 2.24 -1.58
CA PHE A 102 -3.59 3.29 -1.04
C PHE A 102 -4.01 3.67 0.37
N ASN A 103 -3.07 3.58 1.32
CA ASN A 103 -3.20 4.21 2.63
C ASN A 103 -2.29 5.46 2.64
N PRO A 104 -2.79 6.64 2.19
CA PRO A 104 -1.95 7.83 2.06
C PRO A 104 -1.44 8.32 3.42
N PRO A 105 -0.27 8.99 3.46
CA PRO A 105 0.05 9.85 4.58
C PRO A 105 -1.00 10.96 4.68
N TYR A 106 -1.64 11.11 5.84
CA TYR A 106 -2.74 12.05 6.05
C TYR A 106 -2.48 13.10 7.15
N LEU A 107 -1.26 13.20 7.69
CA LEU A 107 -0.95 14.26 8.67
C LEU A 107 -0.44 15.54 7.97
N PRO A 108 -0.91 16.74 8.39
CA PRO A 108 -0.33 18.02 8.00
C PRO A 108 1.13 18.12 8.43
N SER A 109 1.96 18.74 7.58
CA SER A 109 3.43 18.76 7.66
C SER A 109 4.08 19.40 8.90
N ASP A 110 3.32 19.93 9.86
CA ASP A 110 3.88 20.70 10.98
C ASP A 110 4.35 19.86 12.18
N LYS A 111 4.12 18.53 12.20
CA LYS A 111 4.64 17.64 13.26
C LYS A 111 4.89 16.21 12.78
N MET A 112 6.17 15.86 12.58
CA MET A 112 6.78 14.51 12.47
C MET A 112 7.19 14.03 11.05
N GLU A 113 8.08 13.01 11.05
CA GLU A 113 8.89 12.43 9.96
C GLU A 113 8.20 12.28 8.57
N GLU A 114 8.98 12.37 7.48
CA GLU A 114 8.59 12.32 6.04
C GLU A 114 7.56 11.25 5.62
N ALA A 115 7.39 10.19 6.44
CA ALA A 115 6.43 9.11 6.21
C ALA A 115 4.97 9.52 6.43
N TRP A 116 4.72 10.68 7.07
CA TRP A 116 3.38 11.12 7.47
C TRP A 116 2.90 12.36 6.73
N GLU A 117 3.75 12.98 5.90
CA GLU A 117 3.48 14.24 5.20
C GLU A 117 2.54 14.05 4.00
N GLY A 118 1.29 14.49 4.14
CA GLY A 118 0.29 14.51 3.05
C GLY A 118 0.28 15.80 2.21
N GLY A 119 1.00 16.84 2.64
CA GLY A 119 0.99 18.20 2.08
C GLY A 119 0.54 19.25 3.11
N GLU A 120 0.29 20.50 2.68
CA GLU A 120 -0.18 21.58 3.56
C GLU A 120 -1.58 21.27 4.12
N GLU A 121 -2.45 20.72 3.26
CA GLU A 121 -3.80 20.28 3.64
C GLU A 121 -3.90 18.77 3.90
N GLY A 122 -2.80 18.01 3.74
CA GLY A 122 -2.77 16.56 3.93
C GLY A 122 -3.42 15.74 2.80
N ILE A 123 -3.82 16.38 1.70
CA ILE A 123 -4.59 15.76 0.60
C ILE A 123 -3.87 15.79 -0.75
N GLU A 124 -2.74 16.48 -0.84
CA GLU A 124 -2.04 16.75 -2.09
C GLU A 124 -1.47 15.46 -2.69
N ILE A 125 -0.95 14.56 -1.85
CA ILE A 125 -0.52 13.24 -2.28
C ILE A 125 -1.72 12.42 -2.79
N THR A 126 -2.87 12.48 -2.10
CA THR A 126 -4.10 11.82 -2.53
C THR A 126 -4.60 12.37 -3.88
N LYS A 127 -4.55 13.69 -4.09
CA LYS A 127 -4.94 14.30 -5.38
C LYS A 127 -4.07 13.79 -6.52
N LYS A 128 -2.74 13.82 -6.35
CA LYS A 128 -1.78 13.28 -7.33
C LYS A 128 -2.03 11.81 -7.63
N PHE A 129 -2.30 11.02 -6.60
CA PHE A 129 -2.68 9.62 -6.77
C PHE A 129 -3.95 9.48 -7.64
N LEU A 130 -5.01 10.22 -7.34
CA LEU A 130 -6.28 10.12 -8.08
C LEU A 130 -6.17 10.59 -9.54
N GLU A 131 -5.28 11.53 -9.85
CA GLU A 131 -5.03 12.02 -11.21
C GLU A 131 -4.49 10.92 -12.15
N ASP A 132 -3.68 10.00 -11.62
CA ASP A 132 -3.03 8.95 -12.41
C ASP A 132 -3.65 7.55 -12.20
N ALA A 133 -4.30 7.28 -11.06
CA ALA A 133 -4.79 5.94 -10.71
C ALA A 133 -5.73 5.34 -11.78
N ALA A 134 -6.59 6.16 -12.39
CA ALA A 134 -7.51 5.71 -13.44
C ALA A 134 -6.79 5.16 -14.68
N ARG A 135 -5.55 5.58 -14.96
CA ARG A 135 -4.75 5.10 -16.10
C ARG A 135 -4.16 3.70 -15.87
N HIS A 136 -4.10 3.28 -14.61
CA HIS A 136 -3.58 1.98 -14.19
C HIS A 136 -4.70 1.01 -13.77
N LEU A 137 -5.96 1.36 -13.98
CA LEU A 137 -7.11 0.56 -13.54
C LEU A 137 -7.77 -0.16 -14.72
N ASN A 138 -7.93 -1.48 -14.62
CA ASN A 138 -8.71 -2.25 -15.59
C ASN A 138 -10.18 -1.82 -15.63
N PRO A 139 -10.89 -1.99 -16.76
CA PRO A 139 -12.34 -1.82 -16.79
C PRO A 139 -13.03 -2.66 -15.71
N GLY A 140 -13.82 -2.01 -14.85
CA GLY A 140 -14.47 -2.67 -13.71
C GLY A 140 -13.57 -2.87 -12.48
N GLY A 141 -12.32 -2.40 -12.53
CA GLY A 141 -11.43 -2.38 -11.38
C GLY A 141 -11.90 -1.42 -10.29
N ARG A 142 -11.31 -1.57 -9.11
CA ARG A 142 -11.68 -0.80 -7.91
C ARG A 142 -10.48 -0.19 -7.20
N ILE A 143 -10.70 0.95 -6.58
CA ILE A 143 -9.72 1.64 -5.75
C ILE A 143 -10.19 1.60 -4.30
N TYR A 144 -9.31 1.20 -3.39
CA TYR A 144 -9.50 1.31 -1.96
C TYR A 144 -8.55 2.37 -1.41
N ILE A 145 -9.11 3.39 -0.76
CA ILE A 145 -8.33 4.48 -0.17
C ILE A 145 -8.87 4.81 1.22
N VAL A 146 -7.96 5.03 2.17
CA VAL A 146 -8.30 5.61 3.48
C VAL A 146 -8.21 7.12 3.37
N LEU A 147 -9.24 7.81 3.84
CA LEU A 147 -9.25 9.26 3.98
C LEU A 147 -9.57 9.60 5.43
N SER A 148 -8.78 10.50 6.01
CA SER A 148 -9.06 11.13 7.29
C SER A 148 -9.69 12.50 7.07
N THR A 149 -10.65 12.89 7.91
CA THR A 149 -11.21 14.25 7.96
C THR A 149 -10.65 15.08 9.13
N LEU A 150 -9.64 14.54 9.83
CA LEU A 150 -8.98 15.15 10.99
C LEU A 150 -7.81 16.03 10.58
#